data_AF-A0A4Q5QMY7-F1
#
_entry.id   AF-A0A4Q5QMY7-F1
#
_cell.length_a   1.000
_cell.length_b   1.000
_cell.length_c   1.000
_cell.angle_alpha   90.00
_cell.angle_beta   90.00
_cell.angle_gamma   90.00
#
_symmetry.space_group_name_H-M   'P 1'
#
loop_
_entity.id
_entity.type
_entity.pdbx_description
1 polymer ?
#
loop_
_entity_poly.entity_id
_entity_poly.type
_entity_poly.pdbx_seq_one_letter_code
_entity_poly.pdbx_strand_id
1 'polypeptide(L)'
;MSEALAFLAGGGEAARMIREQDWSDHPLGPPETWSEGFRTALSLILNSPESMILTWGPDLHFFFNDTYFPLLGPRLDWAMGERFDVVWADAWEQAKPIIDDALAGRSQRFDDLPW
;
A
#
# COMPACT_ATOMS: atom_id res chain seq x y z
N MET A 1 20.10 10.43 0.57
CA MET A 1 18.83 10.11 1.26
C MET A 1 19.00 10.40 2.73
N SER A 2 18.01 10.98 3.40
CA SER A 2 18.02 11.04 4.86
C SER A 2 17.96 9.62 5.42
N GLU A 3 18.53 9.39 6.61
CA GLU A 3 18.42 8.11 7.32
C GLU A 3 16.95 7.71 7.54
N ALA A 4 16.07 8.71 7.70
CA ALA A 4 14.64 8.53 7.87
C ALA A 4 13.93 7.86 6.68
N LEU A 5 14.46 8.01 5.46
CA LEU A 5 13.91 7.40 4.24
C LEU A 5 14.62 6.11 3.82
N ALA A 6 15.53 5.56 4.64
CA ALA A 6 16.29 4.36 4.31
C ALA A 6 15.40 3.15 3.97
N PHE A 7 14.17 3.08 4.50
CA PHE A 7 13.20 2.02 4.21
C PHE A 7 12.73 2.01 2.74
N LEU A 8 12.88 3.13 2.01
CA LEU A 8 12.60 3.27 0.58
C LEU A 8 13.85 3.06 -0.30
N ALA A 9 14.98 2.66 0.27
CA ALA A 9 16.26 2.53 -0.44
C ALA A 9 16.33 1.34 -1.41
N GLY A 10 15.37 0.42 -1.37
CA GLY A 10 15.26 -0.72 -2.29
C GLY A 10 15.18 -0.33 -3.77
N GLY A 11 14.91 0.95 -4.05
CA GLY A 11 14.73 1.46 -5.41
C GLY A 11 13.34 1.13 -5.93
N GLY A 12 13.20 1.10 -7.26
CA GLY A 12 11.92 0.84 -7.90
C GLY A 12 11.04 2.09 -8.04
N GLU A 13 10.03 1.93 -8.89
CA GLU A 13 9.13 2.99 -9.31
C GLU A 13 8.10 3.30 -8.21
N ALA A 14 7.60 2.29 -7.49
CA ALA A 14 6.71 2.47 -6.36
C ALA A 14 7.37 3.29 -5.23
N ALA A 15 8.63 2.98 -4.90
CA ALA A 15 9.36 3.76 -3.91
C ALA A 15 9.64 5.19 -4.39
N ARG A 16 9.80 5.39 -5.72
CA ARG A 16 9.94 6.73 -6.32
C ARG A 16 8.64 7.52 -6.17
N MET A 17 7.49 6.93 -6.47
CA MET A 17 6.18 7.56 -6.29
C MET A 17 5.98 8.05 -4.85
N ILE A 18 6.32 7.21 -3.86
CA ILE A 18 6.21 7.59 -2.44
C ILE A 18 7.12 8.78 -2.10
N ARG A 19 8.34 8.83 -2.64
CA ARG A 19 9.28 9.94 -2.38
C ARG A 19 8.86 11.26 -3.04
N GLU A 20 8.19 11.19 -4.17
CA GLU A 20 7.83 12.37 -4.98
C GLU A 20 6.45 12.94 -4.66
N GLN A 21 5.58 12.13 -4.05
CA GLN A 21 4.28 12.57 -3.59
C GLN A 21 4.41 13.61 -2.46
N ASP A 22 3.56 14.64 -2.52
CA ASP A 22 3.40 15.58 -1.41
C ASP A 22 2.49 14.96 -0.33
N TRP A 23 3.05 14.79 0.86
CA TRP A 23 2.38 14.19 2.01
C TRP A 23 1.95 15.23 3.06
N SER A 24 2.20 16.52 2.82
CA SER A 24 1.97 17.57 3.83
C SER A 24 0.50 17.70 4.26
N ASP A 25 -0.43 17.50 3.32
CA ASP A 25 -1.88 17.49 3.57
C ASP A 25 -2.47 16.08 3.74
N HIS A 26 -1.63 15.04 3.72
CA HIS A 26 -2.07 13.65 3.84
C HIS A 26 -2.20 13.23 5.32
N PRO A 27 -3.23 12.45 5.73
CA PRO A 27 -3.41 12.04 7.14
C PRO A 27 -2.22 11.30 7.77
N LEU A 28 -1.42 10.59 6.97
CA LEU A 28 -0.19 9.92 7.43
C LEU A 28 0.98 10.88 7.65
N GLY A 29 0.90 12.11 7.14
CA GLY A 29 1.99 13.07 7.17
C GLY A 29 3.22 12.63 6.36
N PRO A 30 4.33 13.37 6.46
CA PRO A 30 5.55 13.09 5.72
C PRO A 30 6.18 11.74 6.11
N PRO A 31 6.79 10.99 5.16
CA PRO A 31 7.34 9.65 5.43
C PRO A 31 8.39 9.59 6.55
N GLU A 32 9.06 10.70 6.84
CA GLU A 32 10.00 10.84 7.96
C GLU A 32 9.34 10.73 9.33
N THR A 33 8.01 10.88 9.42
CA THR A 33 7.23 10.79 10.66
C THR A 33 6.46 9.48 10.81
N TRP A 34 6.43 8.64 9.76
CA TRP A 34 5.70 7.37 9.80
C TRP A 34 6.21 6.44 10.90
N SER A 35 5.34 5.63 11.48
CA SER A 35 5.75 4.68 12.53
C SER A 35 6.74 3.65 12.00
N GLU A 36 7.62 3.14 12.86
CA GLU A 36 8.61 2.13 12.50
C GLU A 36 7.95 0.87 11.90
N GLY A 37 6.87 0.39 12.54
CA GLY A 37 6.11 -0.76 12.05
C GLY A 37 5.56 -0.55 10.63
N PHE A 38 5.10 0.65 10.31
CA PHE A 38 4.64 0.95 8.95
C PHE A 38 5.80 0.92 7.95
N ARG A 39 6.93 1.56 8.28
CA ARG A 39 8.13 1.57 7.44
C ARG A 39 8.66 0.16 7.19
N THR A 40 8.66 -0.70 8.21
CA THR A 40 9.08 -2.11 8.07
C THR A 40 8.14 -2.89 7.15
N ALA A 41 6.83 -2.79 7.35
CA ALA A 41 5.85 -3.47 6.50
C ALA A 41 5.94 -3.00 5.04
N LEU A 42 6.05 -1.68 4.84
CA LEU A 42 6.18 -1.09 3.52
C LEU A 42 7.50 -1.46 2.85
N SER A 43 8.61 -1.53 3.59
CA SER A 43 9.89 -2.02 3.05
C SER A 43 9.79 -3.48 2.61
N LEU A 44 9.08 -4.32 3.38
CA LEU A 44 8.87 -5.72 3.02
C LEU A 44 8.12 -5.87 1.69
N ILE A 45 6.99 -5.16 1.50
CA ILE A 45 6.22 -5.27 0.26
C ILE A 45 6.99 -4.70 -0.94
N LEU A 46 7.66 -3.55 -0.76
CA LEU A 46 8.35 -2.85 -1.86
C LEU A 46 9.51 -3.67 -2.43
N ASN A 47 10.18 -4.47 -1.58
CA ASN A 47 11.30 -5.31 -1.99
C ASN A 47 10.87 -6.74 -2.39
N SER A 48 9.58 -7.06 -2.36
CA SER A 48 9.07 -8.38 -2.76
C SER A 48 9.06 -8.53 -4.28
N PRO A 49 9.49 -9.69 -4.82
CA PRO A 49 9.33 -10.00 -6.25
C PRO A 49 7.89 -10.41 -6.60
N GLU A 50 7.03 -10.63 -5.61
CA GLU A 50 5.63 -11.01 -5.81
C GLU A 50 4.74 -9.77 -5.89
N SER A 51 3.62 -9.87 -6.63
CA SER A 51 2.61 -8.80 -6.71
C SER A 51 1.95 -8.58 -5.35
N MET A 52 2.18 -7.43 -4.73
CA MET A 52 1.77 -7.16 -3.35
C MET A 52 1.15 -5.77 -3.15
N ILE A 53 0.19 -5.72 -2.24
CA ILE A 53 -0.40 -4.49 -1.72
C ILE A 53 -0.30 -4.47 -0.19
N LEU A 54 -0.38 -3.27 0.38
CA LEU A 54 -0.56 -3.03 1.80
C LEU A 54 -1.66 -1.99 1.98
N THR A 55 -2.63 -2.31 2.82
CA THR A 55 -3.61 -1.35 3.34
C THR A 55 -3.21 -0.98 4.76
N TRP A 56 -3.18 0.32 5.07
CA TRP A 56 -2.64 0.80 6.34
C TRP A 56 -3.57 1.78 7.06
N GLY A 57 -3.68 1.59 8.37
CA GLY A 57 -4.43 2.47 9.26
C GLY A 57 -5.96 2.31 9.16
N PRO A 58 -6.70 3.10 9.95
CA PRO A 58 -8.17 3.03 10.00
C PRO A 58 -8.84 3.44 8.69
N ASP A 59 -8.18 4.31 7.91
CA ASP A 59 -8.68 4.80 6.61
C ASP A 59 -8.21 3.92 5.43
N LEU A 60 -7.50 2.81 5.70
CA LEU A 60 -7.06 1.83 4.71
C LEU A 60 -6.27 2.43 3.54
N HIS A 61 -5.30 3.30 3.84
CA HIS A 61 -4.43 3.88 2.82
C HIS A 61 -3.67 2.79 2.07
N PHE A 62 -3.69 2.87 0.75
CA PHE A 62 -3.29 1.81 -0.18
C PHE A 62 -1.88 2.06 -0.72
N PHE A 63 -1.04 1.04 -0.58
CA PHE A 63 0.33 1.00 -1.07
C PHE A 63 0.55 -0.28 -1.86
N PHE A 64 1.46 -0.25 -2.82
CA PHE A 64 1.73 -1.36 -3.73
C PHE A 64 3.17 -1.32 -4.20
N ASN A 65 3.67 -2.44 -4.73
CA ASN A 65 5.00 -2.54 -5.33
C ASN A 65 4.96 -2.55 -6.87
N ASP A 66 6.13 -2.47 -7.49
CA ASP A 66 6.30 -2.37 -8.95
C ASP A 66 5.62 -3.52 -9.71
N THR A 67 5.61 -4.72 -9.14
CA THR A 67 5.02 -5.92 -9.76
C THR A 67 3.50 -5.89 -9.77
N TYR A 68 2.87 -5.04 -8.94
CA TYR A 68 1.42 -4.82 -8.91
C TYR A 68 0.94 -3.84 -10.00
N PHE A 69 1.84 -3.08 -10.64
CA PHE A 69 1.47 -2.01 -11.57
C PHE A 69 0.52 -2.43 -12.71
N PRO A 70 0.68 -3.60 -13.36
CA PRO A 70 -0.21 -4.03 -14.43
C PRO A 70 -1.68 -4.17 -14.01
N LEU A 71 -1.94 -4.40 -12.72
CA LEU A 71 -3.30 -4.55 -12.17
C LEU A 71 -3.99 -3.20 -11.96
N LEU A 72 -3.23 -2.12 -11.79
CA LEU A 72 -3.80 -0.80 -11.48
C LEU A 72 -4.40 -0.11 -12.71
N GLY A 73 -3.90 -0.40 -13.90
CA GLY A 73 -4.35 0.23 -15.14
C GLY A 73 -4.39 1.76 -15.01
N PRO A 74 -5.54 2.43 -15.25
CA PRO A 74 -5.65 3.90 -15.20
C PRO A 74 -5.55 4.48 -13.78
N ARG A 75 -5.47 3.64 -12.74
CA ARG A 75 -5.34 4.06 -11.34
C ARG A 75 -3.91 4.36 -10.92
N LEU A 76 -2.92 3.90 -11.69
CA LEU A 76 -1.51 3.90 -11.29
C LEU A 76 -1.02 5.28 -10.85
N ASP A 77 -1.36 6.33 -11.60
CA ASP A 77 -0.81 7.68 -11.37
C ASP A 77 -1.35 8.36 -10.09
N TRP A 78 -2.43 7.84 -9.48
CA TRP A 78 -3.07 8.48 -8.32
C TRP A 78 -3.34 7.54 -7.15
N ALA A 79 -3.18 6.22 -7.30
CA ALA A 79 -3.54 5.26 -6.26
C ALA A 79 -2.57 5.21 -5.06
N MET A 80 -1.34 5.73 -5.20
CA MET A 80 -0.34 5.63 -4.13
C MET A 80 -0.76 6.48 -2.91
N GLY A 81 -0.96 5.81 -1.76
CA GLY A 81 -1.42 6.45 -0.53
C GLY A 81 -2.92 6.78 -0.49
N GLU A 82 -3.66 6.64 -1.58
CA GLU A 82 -5.12 6.87 -1.59
C GLU A 82 -5.85 5.78 -0.81
N ARG A 83 -7.08 6.02 -0.38
CA ARG A 83 -7.89 5.02 0.34
C ARG A 83 -8.23 3.83 -0.55
N PHE A 84 -8.14 2.62 0.01
CA PHE A 84 -8.47 1.38 -0.69
C PHE A 84 -9.87 1.38 -1.30
N ASP A 85 -10.87 1.91 -0.58
CA ASP A 85 -12.27 1.96 -1.02
C ASP A 85 -12.53 2.98 -2.14
N VAL A 86 -11.59 3.90 -2.38
CA VAL A 86 -11.59 4.80 -3.54
C VAL A 86 -10.90 4.13 -4.74
N VAL A 87 -9.73 3.53 -4.51
CA VAL A 87 -8.97 2.84 -5.57
C VAL A 87 -9.76 1.65 -6.14
N TRP A 88 -10.34 0.83 -5.28
CA TRP A 88 -11.05 -0.41 -5.63
C TRP A 88 -12.54 -0.34 -5.27
N ALA A 89 -13.18 0.80 -5.53
CA ALA A 89 -14.60 1.02 -5.25
C ALA A 89 -15.52 -0.06 -5.87
N ASP A 90 -15.13 -0.59 -7.03
CA ASP A 90 -15.81 -1.67 -7.75
C ASP A 90 -15.68 -3.05 -7.07
N ALA A 91 -14.63 -3.27 -6.30
CA ALA A 91 -14.37 -4.52 -5.56
C ALA A 91 -14.56 -4.38 -4.03
N TRP A 92 -14.98 -3.20 -3.55
CA TRP A 92 -15.04 -2.91 -2.12
C TRP A 92 -15.87 -3.91 -1.31
N GLU A 93 -17.08 -4.21 -1.76
CA GLU A 93 -17.98 -5.15 -1.06
C GLU A 93 -17.38 -6.56 -0.95
N GLN A 94 -16.53 -6.95 -1.91
CA GLN A 94 -15.85 -8.26 -1.91
C GLN A 94 -14.61 -8.24 -1.01
N ALA A 95 -13.86 -7.14 -1.03
CA ALA A 95 -12.62 -6.99 -0.26
C ALA A 95 -12.88 -6.71 1.22
N LYS A 96 -13.96 -5.99 1.56
CA LYS A 96 -14.23 -5.51 2.91
C LYS A 96 -14.26 -6.65 3.95
N PRO A 97 -14.95 -7.79 3.74
CA PRO A 97 -14.93 -8.88 4.72
C PRO A 97 -13.52 -9.43 4.99
N ILE A 98 -12.68 -9.51 3.95
CA ILE A 98 -11.29 -9.98 4.06
C ILE A 98 -10.46 -8.98 4.87
N ILE A 99 -10.65 -7.68 4.62
CA ILE A 99 -10.00 -6.60 5.37
C ILE A 99 -10.44 -6.60 6.84
N ASP A 100 -11.74 -6.75 7.11
CA ASP A 100 -12.29 -6.82 8.46
C ASP A 100 -11.71 -8.01 9.25
N ASP A 101 -11.56 -9.17 8.60
CA ASP A 101 -10.93 -10.35 9.20
C ASP A 101 -9.45 -10.10 9.52
N ALA A 102 -8.69 -9.49 8.59
CA ALA A 102 -7.29 -9.15 8.80
C ALA A 102 -7.10 -8.17 9.96
N LEU A 103 -7.92 -7.11 10.04
CA LEU A 103 -7.90 -6.14 11.14
C LEU A 103 -8.24 -6.77 12.50
N ALA A 104 -9.05 -7.83 12.50
CA ALA A 104 -9.35 -8.61 13.70
C ALA A 104 -8.30 -9.70 14.01
N GLY A 105 -7.16 -9.70 13.30
CA GLY A 105 -6.05 -10.63 13.51
C GLY A 105 -6.26 -12.02 12.89
N ARG A 106 -7.24 -12.19 12.01
CA ARG A 106 -7.51 -13.45 11.31
C ARG A 106 -6.90 -13.42 9.93
N SER A 107 -5.74 -14.08 9.77
CA SER A 107 -5.13 -14.26 8.45
C SER A 107 -5.95 -15.23 7.60
N GLN A 108 -6.18 -14.88 6.34
CA GLN A 108 -6.85 -15.73 5.36
C GLN A 108 -5.95 -15.97 4.15
N ARG A 109 -6.13 -17.14 3.51
CA ARG A 109 -5.53 -17.48 2.22
C ARG A 109 -6.65 -17.94 1.32
N PHE A 110 -6.58 -17.54 0.08
CA PHE A 110 -7.51 -17.94 -0.97
C PHE A 110 -6.70 -18.49 -2.14
N ASP A 111 -7.19 -19.58 -2.72
CA ASP A 111 -6.68 -20.13 -3.97
C ASP A 111 -7.85 -20.09 -4.97
N ASP A 112 -7.63 -19.54 -6.17
CA ASP A 112 -8.63 -19.39 -7.24
C ASP A 112 -9.94 -18.71 -6.81
N LEU A 113 -9.80 -17.56 -6.14
CA LEU A 113 -10.92 -16.74 -5.66
C LEU A 113 -11.79 -16.32 -6.87
N PRO A 114 -13.04 -16.82 -7.00
CA PRO A 114 -13.81 -16.69 -8.22
C PRO A 114 -14.59 -15.38 -8.19
N TRP A 115 -13.95 -14.30 -8.63
CA TRP A 115 -14.58 -13.00 -8.88
C TRP A 115 -14.10 -12.44 -10.22
#